data_AF-A0A395Y2W9-F1
#
_entry.id   AF-A0A395Y2W9-F1
#
_cell.length_a   1.000
_cell.length_b   1.000
_cell.length_c   1.000
_cell.angle_alpha   90.00
_cell.angle_beta   90.00
_cell.angle_gamma   90.00
#
_symmetry.space_group_name_H-M   'P 1'
#
loop_
_entity.id
_entity.type
_entity.pdbx_description
1 polymer ?
#
loop_
_entity_poly.entity_id
_entity_poly.type
_entity_poly.pdbx_seq_one_letter_code
_entity_poly.pdbx_strand_id
1 'polypeptide(L)'
;MMATTQRGAHPLAPLVLDDAGSLEAMAAAVMRLHSTLMTVGRCYTTDATGDRAALELGRIESVLAGAFCTIFGQSPTDRFADIFDQATYVAEHMVKDHIFEDGNKRISLVFALAVLRLVGSPVVLSDSPEAKDNQYYAWIQDLVSGNRSRADLAEELRRGCVAGTGDPSHV
;
A
#
# COMPACT_ATOMS: atom_id res chain seq x y z
N MET A 1 32.81 -8.56 24.87
CA MET A 1 32.40 -8.07 23.52
C MET A 1 31.37 -9.06 23.01
N MET A 2 30.08 -8.76 23.16
CA MET A 2 29.00 -9.62 22.67
C MET A 2 28.59 -9.11 21.31
N ALA A 3 28.82 -9.91 20.28
CA ALA A 3 28.27 -9.67 18.95
C ALA A 3 26.77 -9.94 19.02
N THR A 4 25.98 -8.86 19.11
CA THR A 4 24.54 -8.90 18.84
C THR A 4 24.39 -9.19 17.36
N THR A 5 24.18 -10.46 17.00
CA THR A 5 23.74 -10.84 15.67
C THR A 5 22.35 -10.25 15.48
N GLN A 6 22.25 -9.07 14.84
CA GLN A 6 20.98 -8.60 14.29
C GLN A 6 20.46 -9.73 13.43
N ARG A 7 19.35 -10.35 13.86
CA ARG A 7 18.54 -11.22 13.01
C ARG A 7 18.05 -10.32 11.89
N GLY A 8 18.78 -10.29 10.78
CA GLY A 8 18.38 -9.53 9.61
C GLY A 8 16.96 -9.91 9.26
N ALA A 9 16.05 -8.94 9.26
CA ALA A 9 14.72 -9.13 8.72
C ALA A 9 14.90 -9.66 7.29
N HIS A 10 14.59 -10.93 7.07
CA HIS A 10 14.64 -11.48 5.72
C HIS A 10 13.74 -10.61 4.84
N PRO A 11 14.21 -10.15 3.67
CA PRO A 11 13.37 -9.43 2.72
C PRO A 11 12.14 -10.30 2.45
N LEU A 12 10.97 -9.81 2.84
CA LEU A 12 9.73 -10.53 2.60
C LEU A 12 9.50 -10.51 1.09
N ALA A 13 9.35 -11.69 0.51
CA ALA A 13 9.20 -11.83 -0.93
C ALA A 13 7.97 -11.02 -1.43
N PRO A 14 8.06 -10.40 -2.61
CA PRO A 14 6.89 -9.81 -3.26
C PRO A 14 5.76 -10.83 -3.39
N LEU A 15 4.52 -10.36 -3.24
CA LEU A 15 3.30 -11.13 -3.41
C LEU A 15 3.02 -11.35 -4.90
N VAL A 16 2.67 -12.58 -5.27
CA VAL A 16 2.28 -12.93 -6.65
C VAL A 16 0.81 -13.37 -6.64
N LEU A 17 0.00 -12.75 -7.50
CA LEU A 17 -1.44 -13.00 -7.67
C LEU A 17 -1.72 -13.17 -9.17
N ASP A 18 -1.27 -14.29 -9.74
CA ASP A 18 -1.46 -14.60 -11.15
C ASP A 18 -2.86 -15.14 -11.48
N ASP A 19 -3.63 -15.53 -10.46
CA ASP A 19 -5.00 -15.95 -10.66
C ASP A 19 -5.95 -14.75 -10.75
N ALA A 20 -6.77 -14.72 -11.80
CA ALA A 20 -7.69 -13.62 -12.08
C ALA A 20 -8.67 -13.39 -10.90
N GLY A 21 -9.10 -14.46 -10.23
CA GLY A 21 -10.03 -14.37 -9.09
C GLY A 21 -9.46 -13.59 -7.90
N SER A 22 -8.19 -13.79 -7.55
CA SER A 22 -7.56 -13.04 -6.46
C SER A 22 -7.35 -11.57 -6.81
N LEU A 23 -7.01 -11.27 -8.07
CA LEU A 23 -6.86 -9.89 -8.52
C LEU A 23 -8.20 -9.14 -8.45
N GLU A 24 -9.26 -9.73 -9.01
CA GLU A 24 -10.63 -9.19 -8.96
C GLU A 24 -11.10 -8.99 -7.52
N ALA A 25 -10.87 -9.99 -6.66
CA ALA A 25 -11.24 -9.91 -5.24
C ALA A 25 -10.50 -8.78 -4.51
N MET A 26 -9.23 -8.57 -4.84
CA MET A 26 -8.43 -7.48 -4.29
C MET A 26 -8.89 -6.12 -4.82
N ALA A 27 -9.16 -5.98 -6.11
CA ALA A 27 -9.71 -4.76 -6.70
C ALA A 27 -11.05 -4.38 -6.05
N ALA A 28 -11.94 -5.36 -5.88
CA ALA A 28 -13.19 -5.17 -5.16
C ALA A 28 -12.98 -4.78 -3.69
N ALA A 29 -11.94 -5.30 -3.03
CA ALA A 29 -11.58 -4.90 -1.67
C ALA A 29 -11.09 -3.44 -1.61
N VAL A 30 -10.32 -2.98 -2.59
CA VAL A 30 -9.91 -1.56 -2.71
C VAL A 30 -11.12 -0.66 -2.85
N MET A 31 -12.07 -1.01 -3.72
CA MET A 31 -13.32 -0.25 -3.90
C MET A 31 -14.12 -0.14 -2.59
N ARG A 32 -14.27 -1.26 -1.86
CA ARG A 32 -14.95 -1.26 -0.54
C ARG A 32 -14.21 -0.43 0.50
N LEU A 33 -12.88 -0.52 0.52
CA LEU A 33 -12.04 0.23 1.44
C LEU A 33 -12.15 1.73 1.17
N HIS A 34 -12.10 2.15 -0.10
CA HIS A 34 -12.29 3.55 -0.49
C HIS A 34 -13.67 4.04 -0.04
N SER A 35 -14.74 3.33 -0.40
CA SER A 35 -16.11 3.68 0.01
C SER A 35 -16.22 3.83 1.54
N THR A 36 -15.63 2.92 2.31
CA THR A 36 -15.61 3.00 3.78
C THR A 36 -14.84 4.22 4.29
N LEU A 37 -13.67 4.55 3.71
CA LEU A 37 -12.94 5.76 4.08
C LEU A 37 -13.71 7.04 3.77
N MET A 38 -14.59 7.02 2.76
CA MET A 38 -15.41 8.17 2.39
C MET A 38 -16.57 8.39 3.36
N THR A 39 -17.04 7.37 4.07
CA THR A 39 -18.10 7.54 5.09
C THR A 39 -17.57 8.05 6.43
N VAL A 40 -16.29 7.80 6.73
CA VAL A 40 -15.67 8.16 8.01
C VAL A 40 -15.02 9.56 7.98
N GLY A 41 -14.55 10.02 6.81
CA GLY A 41 -13.86 11.30 6.66
C GLY A 41 -14.67 12.36 5.93
N ARG A 42 -14.30 13.64 6.10
CA ARG A 42 -14.78 14.71 5.20
C ARG A 42 -14.25 14.46 3.79
N CYS A 43 -15.13 14.49 2.81
CA CYS A 43 -14.81 14.23 1.41
C CYS A 43 -15.65 15.14 0.52
N TYR A 44 -15.09 15.52 -0.62
CA TYR A 44 -15.87 16.12 -1.69
C TYR A 44 -16.40 15.00 -2.58
N THR A 45 -17.72 14.89 -2.68
CA THR A 45 -18.39 13.98 -3.60
C THR A 45 -19.21 14.80 -4.57
N THR A 46 -18.95 14.67 -5.87
CA THR A 46 -19.91 15.10 -6.89
C THR A 46 -20.89 13.95 -7.19
N ASP A 47 -22.10 14.29 -7.64
CA ASP A 47 -23.12 13.31 -8.01
C ASP A 47 -22.69 12.54 -9.26
N ALA A 48 -21.83 11.53 -9.09
CA ALA A 48 -21.29 10.75 -10.19
C ALA A 48 -22.24 9.62 -10.58
N THR A 49 -22.51 9.50 -11.87
CA THR A 49 -23.32 8.45 -12.50
C THR A 49 -22.58 7.11 -12.56
N GLY A 50 -23.31 6.00 -12.66
CA GLY A 50 -22.80 4.62 -12.50
C GLY A 50 -21.68 4.17 -13.46
N ASP A 51 -21.42 4.89 -14.55
CA ASP A 51 -20.31 4.62 -15.49
C ASP A 51 -18.93 4.82 -14.84
N ARG A 52 -18.86 5.70 -13.84
CA ARG A 52 -17.61 6.03 -13.15
C ARG A 52 -17.04 4.88 -12.33
N ALA A 53 -17.88 4.12 -11.64
CA ALA A 53 -17.42 3.02 -10.78
C ALA A 53 -16.75 1.91 -11.60
N ALA A 54 -17.23 1.65 -12.82
CA ALA A 54 -16.61 0.70 -13.74
C ALA A 54 -15.25 1.20 -14.24
N LEU A 55 -15.13 2.49 -14.54
CA LEU A 55 -13.85 3.12 -14.90
C LEU A 55 -12.85 3.07 -13.74
N GLU A 56 -13.27 3.42 -12.53
CA GLU A 56 -12.43 3.35 -11.32
C GLU A 56 -11.93 1.93 -11.07
N LEU A 57 -12.82 0.93 -11.17
CA LEU A 57 -12.47 -0.48 -11.04
C LEU A 57 -11.41 -0.91 -12.06
N GLY A 58 -11.61 -0.62 -13.34
CA GLY A 58 -10.64 -1.00 -14.38
C GLY A 58 -9.26 -0.33 -14.20
N ARG A 59 -9.22 0.89 -13.65
CA ARG A 59 -7.96 1.57 -13.32
C ARG A 59 -7.26 0.93 -12.12
N ILE A 60 -8.02 0.52 -11.11
CA ILE A 60 -7.48 -0.24 -9.97
C ILE A 60 -6.91 -1.57 -10.44
N GLU A 61 -7.66 -2.33 -11.24
CA GLU A 61 -7.21 -3.60 -11.81
C GLU A 61 -5.91 -3.43 -12.59
N SER A 62 -5.77 -2.36 -13.36
CA SER A 62 -4.54 -2.05 -14.10
C SER A 62 -3.35 -1.83 -13.16
N VAL A 63 -3.50 -1.05 -12.09
CA VAL A 63 -2.42 -0.82 -11.10
C VAL A 63 -2.08 -2.12 -10.36
N LEU A 64 -3.08 -2.87 -9.93
CA LEU A 64 -2.89 -4.12 -9.21
C LEU A 64 -2.25 -5.20 -10.08
N ALA A 65 -2.66 -5.33 -11.35
CA ALA A 65 -2.02 -6.23 -12.30
C ALA A 65 -0.54 -5.87 -12.47
N GLY A 66 -0.27 -4.56 -12.62
CA GLY A 66 1.06 -3.98 -12.66
C GLY A 66 1.94 -4.40 -11.47
N ALA A 67 1.36 -4.50 -10.28
CA ALA A 67 2.11 -4.83 -9.07
C ALA A 67 2.19 -6.32 -8.76
N PHE A 68 1.12 -7.09 -8.97
CA PHE A 68 0.96 -8.42 -8.41
C PHE A 68 0.92 -9.56 -9.44
N CYS A 69 0.72 -9.25 -10.73
CA CYS A 69 0.71 -10.28 -11.77
C CYS A 69 2.06 -10.39 -12.47
N THR A 70 2.30 -11.54 -13.09
CA THR A 70 3.37 -11.80 -14.05
C THR A 70 3.04 -11.09 -15.36
N ILE A 71 3.93 -10.20 -15.79
CA ILE A 71 3.76 -9.40 -17.01
C ILE A 71 4.97 -9.64 -17.91
N PHE A 72 4.73 -9.96 -19.18
CA PHE A 72 5.80 -10.28 -20.16
C PHE A 72 6.77 -11.37 -19.66
N GLY A 73 6.27 -12.33 -18.88
CA GLY A 73 7.06 -13.43 -18.32
C GLY A 73 7.92 -13.05 -17.11
N GLN A 74 7.80 -11.83 -16.59
CA GLN A 74 8.48 -11.39 -15.36
C GLN A 74 7.52 -11.41 -14.17
N SER A 75 7.83 -12.25 -13.19
CA SER A 75 7.06 -12.31 -11.93
C SER A 75 7.29 -11.05 -11.10
N PRO A 76 6.36 -10.64 -10.22
CA PRO A 76 6.63 -9.62 -9.21
C PRO A 76 7.93 -9.84 -8.43
N THR A 77 8.31 -11.10 -8.19
CA THR A 77 9.58 -11.46 -7.51
C THR A 77 10.83 -11.05 -8.29
N ASP A 78 10.73 -10.87 -9.61
CA ASP A 78 11.83 -10.44 -10.46
C ASP A 78 11.85 -8.90 -10.62
N ARG A 79 10.72 -8.25 -10.34
CA ARG A 79 10.50 -6.81 -10.60
C ARG A 79 10.63 -5.95 -9.34
N PHE A 80 10.40 -6.53 -8.17
CA PHE A 80 10.44 -5.82 -6.89
C PHE A 80 11.49 -6.43 -5.97
N ALA A 81 12.19 -5.56 -5.23
CA ALA A 81 13.21 -6.01 -4.28
C ALA A 81 12.61 -6.80 -3.11
N ASP A 82 11.44 -6.39 -2.63
CA ASP A 82 10.67 -7.01 -1.55
C ASP A 82 9.22 -6.50 -1.55
N ILE A 83 8.41 -6.97 -0.59
CA ILE A 83 7.02 -6.54 -0.41
C ILE A 83 6.88 -5.03 -0.14
N PHE A 84 7.89 -4.38 0.45
CA PHE A 84 7.84 -2.95 0.72
C PHE A 84 8.00 -2.14 -0.57
N ASP A 85 8.93 -2.55 -1.44
CA ASP A 85 9.10 -1.97 -2.77
C ASP A 85 7.83 -2.19 -3.64
N GLN A 86 7.21 -3.35 -3.52
CA GLN A 86 5.94 -3.66 -4.19
C GLN A 86 4.76 -2.82 -3.65
N ALA A 87 4.59 -2.73 -2.33
CA ALA A 87 3.51 -1.96 -1.72
C ALA A 87 3.62 -0.46 -2.03
N THR A 88 4.84 0.07 -2.05
CA THR A 88 5.10 1.47 -2.40
C THR A 88 4.90 1.76 -3.89
N TYR A 89 5.17 0.80 -4.78
CA TYR A 89 4.78 0.90 -6.18
C TYR A 89 3.28 1.12 -6.34
N VAL A 90 2.44 0.33 -5.64
CA VAL A 90 0.99 0.51 -5.70
C VAL A 90 0.58 1.87 -5.16
N ALA A 91 1.12 2.27 -3.99
CA ALA A 91 0.80 3.55 -3.38
C ALA A 91 1.12 4.72 -4.33
N GLU A 92 2.29 4.70 -4.96
CA GLU A 92 2.69 5.74 -5.91
C GLU A 92 1.73 5.84 -7.10
N HIS A 93 1.39 4.71 -7.73
CA HIS A 93 0.53 4.70 -8.92
C HIS A 93 -0.92 5.05 -8.58
N MET A 94 -1.46 4.56 -7.47
CA MET A 94 -2.81 4.94 -7.03
C MET A 94 -2.95 6.45 -6.78
N VAL A 95 -1.91 7.12 -6.24
CA VAL A 95 -1.97 8.57 -6.06
C VAL A 95 -1.73 9.32 -7.36
N LYS A 96 -0.69 8.97 -8.12
CA LYS A 96 -0.34 9.67 -9.38
C LYS A 96 -1.41 9.53 -10.45
N ASP A 97 -2.06 8.38 -10.51
CA ASP A 97 -3.11 8.15 -11.49
C ASP A 97 -4.38 8.92 -11.10
N HIS A 98 -4.57 9.35 -9.85
CA HIS A 98 -5.82 9.98 -9.41
C HIS A 98 -7.03 9.13 -9.80
N ILE A 99 -7.04 7.87 -9.34
CA ILE A 99 -8.08 6.89 -9.67
C ILE A 99 -9.47 7.41 -9.28
N PHE A 100 -9.59 7.90 -8.04
CA PHE A 100 -10.82 8.42 -7.45
C PHE A 100 -10.91 9.95 -7.58
N GLU A 101 -12.08 10.52 -7.31
CA GLU A 101 -12.23 11.98 -7.23
C GLU A 101 -11.47 12.60 -6.06
N ASP A 102 -11.61 11.96 -4.90
CA ASP A 102 -11.01 12.38 -3.65
C ASP A 102 -10.61 11.12 -2.86
N GLY A 103 -9.74 11.30 -1.89
CA GLY A 103 -9.26 10.22 -1.04
C GLY A 103 -8.11 9.41 -1.63
N ASN A 104 -7.65 9.66 -2.88
CA ASN A 104 -6.52 8.94 -3.50
C ASN A 104 -5.31 8.83 -2.57
N LYS A 105 -4.95 9.94 -1.93
CA LYS A 105 -3.86 9.99 -0.95
C LYS A 105 -4.08 9.00 0.20
N ARG A 106 -5.26 9.07 0.84
CA ARG A 106 -5.64 8.24 1.98
C ARG A 106 -5.71 6.76 1.61
N ILE A 107 -6.43 6.42 0.54
CA ILE A 107 -6.62 5.03 0.12
C ILE A 107 -5.31 4.36 -0.28
N SER A 108 -4.42 5.08 -0.97
CA SER A 108 -3.15 4.51 -1.45
C SER A 108 -2.27 4.03 -0.30
N LEU A 109 -2.15 4.84 0.76
CA LEU A 109 -1.34 4.47 1.91
C LEU A 109 -2.03 3.43 2.79
N VAL A 110 -3.33 3.56 3.03
CA VAL A 110 -4.10 2.54 3.79
C VAL A 110 -4.02 1.20 3.07
N PHE A 111 -4.10 1.18 1.74
CA PHE A 111 -3.96 -0.04 0.96
C PHE A 111 -2.56 -0.65 1.07
N ALA A 112 -1.49 0.15 0.93
CA ALA A 112 -0.12 -0.34 1.10
C ALA A 112 0.09 -0.97 2.49
N LEU A 113 -0.40 -0.33 3.55
CA LEU A 113 -0.33 -0.89 4.91
C LEU A 113 -1.18 -2.15 5.06
N ALA A 114 -2.34 -2.22 4.41
CA ALA A 114 -3.19 -3.40 4.41
C ALA A 114 -2.50 -4.59 3.73
N VAL A 115 -1.82 -4.38 2.60
CA VAL A 115 -0.99 -5.41 1.93
C VAL A 115 0.13 -5.89 2.86
N LEU A 116 0.83 -4.96 3.51
CA LEU A 116 1.90 -5.30 4.46
C LEU A 116 1.37 -6.08 5.67
N ARG A 117 0.19 -5.71 6.18
CA ARG A 117 -0.48 -6.46 7.25
C ARG A 117 -0.92 -7.84 6.79
N LEU A 118 -1.41 -7.99 5.56
CA LEU A 118 -1.83 -9.26 4.98
C LEU A 118 -0.68 -10.26 4.91
N VAL A 119 0.52 -9.81 4.57
CA VAL A 119 1.74 -10.65 4.53
C VAL A 119 2.41 -10.81 5.91
N GLY A 120 1.73 -10.44 7.00
CA GLY A 120 2.23 -10.62 8.36
C GLY A 120 3.30 -9.61 8.80
N SER A 121 3.38 -8.46 8.12
CA SER A 121 4.43 -7.45 8.34
C SER A 121 3.81 -6.07 8.61
N PRO A 122 3.06 -5.93 9.71
CA PRO A 122 2.37 -4.69 10.00
C PRO A 122 3.37 -3.55 10.22
N VAL A 123 3.12 -2.43 9.55
CA VAL A 123 3.86 -1.18 9.74
C VAL A 123 3.03 -0.24 10.60
N VAL A 124 3.67 0.38 11.57
CA VAL A 124 3.06 1.44 12.38
C VAL A 124 3.66 2.77 11.95
N LEU A 125 2.86 3.65 11.36
CA LEU A 125 3.18 5.08 11.29
C LEU A 125 2.31 5.86 12.28
N SER A 126 2.73 7.07 12.63
CA SER A 126 2.01 7.91 13.60
C SER A 126 0.86 8.65 12.93
N ASP A 127 -0.39 8.31 13.28
CA ASP A 127 -1.61 8.95 12.77
C ASP A 127 -2.05 10.07 13.72
N SER A 128 -1.25 11.14 13.75
CA SER A 128 -1.56 12.29 14.61
C SER A 128 -2.85 12.97 14.12
N PRO A 129 -3.77 13.34 15.03
CA PRO A 129 -4.97 14.10 14.64
C PRO A 129 -4.61 15.50 14.13
N GLU A 130 -3.45 16.05 14.52
CA GLU A 130 -2.87 17.26 13.96
C GLU A 130 -2.17 16.97 12.62
N ALA A 131 -2.69 17.54 11.54
CA ALA A 131 -2.16 17.33 10.18
C ALA A 131 -0.67 17.66 10.03
N LYS A 132 -0.16 18.64 10.79
CA LYS A 132 1.26 19.04 10.81
C LYS A 132 2.19 18.00 11.44
N ASP A 133 1.66 17.16 12.30
CA ASP A 133 2.38 16.11 13.03
C ASP A 133 2.06 14.72 12.46
N ASN A 134 1.18 14.66 11.45
CA ASN A 134 0.76 13.43 10.80
C ASN A 134 1.78 13.00 9.74
N GLN A 135 2.65 12.06 10.13
CA GLN A 135 3.68 11.52 9.26
C GLN A 135 3.08 10.82 8.04
N TYR A 136 1.89 10.19 8.14
CA TYR A 136 1.21 9.59 7.00
C TYR A 136 0.92 10.65 5.92
N TYR A 137 0.44 11.83 6.32
CA TYR A 137 0.09 12.89 5.36
C TYR A 137 1.33 13.49 4.68
N ALA A 138 2.39 13.75 5.45
CA ALA A 138 3.64 14.30 4.93
C ALA A 138 4.28 13.37 3.88
N TRP A 139 4.31 12.06 4.13
CA TRP A 139 4.87 11.08 3.21
C TRP A 139 4.10 11.00 1.88
N ILE A 140 2.76 11.03 1.93
CA ILE A 140 1.96 11.03 0.71
C ILE A 140 2.18 12.32 -0.09
N GLN A 141 2.25 13.47 0.59
CA GLN A 141 2.49 14.75 -0.08
C GLN A 141 3.85 14.76 -0.78
N ASP A 142 4.91 14.32 -0.09
CA ASP A 142 6.26 14.30 -0.65
C ASP A 142 6.41 13.32 -1.82
N LEU A 143 5.70 12.19 -1.79
CA LEU A 143 5.67 11.22 -2.89
C LEU A 143 5.02 11.80 -4.16
N VAL A 144 3.90 12.52 -3.99
CA VAL A 144 3.20 13.17 -5.12
C VAL A 144 3.98 14.35 -5.69
N SER A 145 4.60 15.14 -4.81
CA SER A 145 5.41 16.29 -5.20
C SER A 145 6.78 15.91 -5.77
N GLY A 146 7.16 14.62 -5.72
CA GLY A 146 8.47 14.14 -6.18
C GLY A 146 9.63 14.55 -5.27
N ASN A 147 9.34 15.04 -4.06
CA ASN A 147 10.34 15.44 -3.08
C ASN A 147 11.00 14.23 -2.39
N ARG A 148 10.33 13.08 -2.42
CA ARG A 148 10.86 11.79 -1.97
C ARG A 148 10.60 10.74 -3.01
N SER A 149 11.56 9.85 -3.16
CA SER A 149 11.46 8.74 -4.10
C SER A 149 10.61 7.60 -3.50
N ARG A 150 10.10 6.72 -4.38
CA ARG A 150 9.50 5.44 -4.00
C ARG A 150 10.42 4.63 -3.07
N ALA A 151 11.73 4.65 -3.32
CA ALA A 151 12.71 3.93 -2.51
C ALA A 151 12.79 4.47 -1.08
N ASP A 152 12.69 5.80 -0.90
CA ASP A 152 12.69 6.42 0.44
C ASP A 152 11.47 5.99 1.25
N LEU A 153 10.29 5.89 0.62
CA LEU A 153 9.10 5.38 1.26
C LEU A 153 9.24 3.89 1.62
N ALA A 154 9.82 3.08 0.72
CA ALA A 154 10.03 1.66 0.99
C ALA A 154 10.95 1.44 2.19
N GLU A 155 12.04 2.22 2.29
CA GLU A 155 12.92 2.23 3.47
C GLU A 155 12.21 2.65 4.75
N GLU A 156 11.33 3.65 4.67
CA GLU A 156 10.55 4.05 5.85
C GLU A 156 9.60 2.94 6.31
N LEU A 157 8.90 2.29 5.39
CA LEU A 157 8.02 1.17 5.73
C LEU A 157 8.82 -0.01 6.30
N ARG A 158 10.04 -0.26 5.80
CA ARG A 158 10.96 -1.24 6.38
C ARG A 158 11.32 -0.89 7.82
N ARG A 159 11.62 0.39 8.11
CA ARG A 159 11.95 0.87 9.46
C ARG A 159 10.76 0.81 10.42
N GLY A 160 9.56 1.13 9.94
CA GLY A 160 8.32 1.11 10.72
C GLY A 160 7.71 -0.28 10.86
N CYS A 161 8.28 -1.30 10.20
CA CYS A 161 7.84 -2.68 10.30
C CYS A 161 8.08 -3.19 11.73
N VAL A 162 7.01 -3.60 12.39
CA VAL A 162 7.12 -4.29 13.67
C VAL A 162 7.51 -5.73 13.35
N ALA A 163 8.82 -6.00 13.30
CA ALA A 163 9.33 -7.36 13.22
C ALA A 163 8.67 -8.15 14.35
N GLY A 164 7.89 -9.18 13.99
CA GLY A 164 7.10 -9.94 14.95
C GLY A 164 7.92 -10.24 16.18
N THR A 165 7.53 -9.66 17.32
CA THR A 165 7.87 -10.21 18.62
C THR A 165 7.19 -11.57 18.69
N GLY A 166 7.82 -12.55 18.05
CA GLY A 166 7.61 -13.95 18.32
C GLY A 166 8.10 -14.19 19.74
N ASP A 167 7.23 -13.88 20.69
CA ASP A 167 7.28 -14.47 22.01
C ASP A 167 5.86 -14.87 22.41
N PRO A 168 5.43 -16.10 22.10
CA PRO A 168 4.38 -16.75 22.87
C PRO A 168 5.00 -17.19 24.21
N SER A 169 5.32 -16.23 25.07
CA SER A 169 5.76 -16.54 26.43
C SER A 169 4.54 -16.69 27.35
N HIS A 170 4.22 -17.97 27.57
CA HIS A 170 3.89 -18.59 28.85
C HIS A 170 2.51 -18.36 29.51
N VAL A 171 1.79 -19.50 29.54
CA VAL A 171 0.72 -19.98 30.47
C VAL A 171 -0.70 -19.42 30.23
#